data_AF-A0AAE1WBC2-F1
#
_entry.id   AF-A0AAE1WBC2-F1
#
_cell.length_a   1.000
_cell.length_b   1.000
_cell.length_c   1.000
_cell.angle_alpha   90.00
_cell.angle_beta   90.00
_cell.angle_gamma   90.00
#
_symmetry.space_group_name_H-M   'P 1'
#
loop_
_entity.id
_entity.type
_entity.pdbx_description
1 polymer ?
#
loop_
_entity_poly.entity_id
_entity_poly.type
_entity_poly.pdbx_seq_one_letter_code
_entity_poly.pdbx_strand_id
1 'polypeptide(L)'
;MGGGCTSKAALMFLVLSMAVLPSTLATNYVVGDSADFEFTSPHTVAVVDQSAYLTCDASHPIVNDVSGSFTFTVTATGVYSFISAWEGDCNAGLSMQLVVA
;
A
#
# COMPACT_ATOMS: atom_id res chain seq x y z
N MET A 1 -41.59 -22.25 30.35
CA MET A 1 -41.87 -22.79 29.01
C MET A 1 -42.76 -21.80 28.27
N GLY A 2 -42.33 -21.35 27.08
CA GLY A 2 -43.07 -20.48 26.14
C GLY A 2 -43.13 -19.00 26.54
N GLY A 3 -42.78 -18.00 25.74
CA GLY A 3 -42.46 -17.94 24.31
C GLY A 3 -43.17 -16.73 23.68
N GLY A 4 -42.40 -15.71 23.27
CA GLY A 4 -42.81 -14.72 22.26
C GLY A 4 -43.38 -13.38 22.75
N CYS A 5 -42.53 -12.37 22.85
CA CYS A 5 -42.89 -11.02 22.42
C CYS A 5 -41.79 -10.52 21.49
N THR A 6 -42.04 -10.73 20.21
CA THR A 6 -41.47 -10.00 19.08
C THR A 6 -41.39 -8.51 19.40
N SER A 7 -40.20 -8.02 19.79
CA SER A 7 -39.91 -6.60 19.75
C SER A 7 -38.86 -6.35 18.68
N LYS A 8 -39.31 -5.56 17.70
CA LYS A 8 -38.75 -5.24 16.39
C LYS A 8 -37.54 -4.31 16.50
N ALA A 9 -36.60 -4.62 17.39
CA ALA A 9 -35.47 -3.75 17.74
C ALA A 9 -34.12 -4.47 17.77
N ALA A 10 -34.00 -5.63 17.11
CA ALA A 10 -32.77 -6.43 17.11
C ALA A 10 -31.94 -6.31 15.80
N LEU A 11 -32.30 -5.44 14.86
CA LEU A 11 -31.69 -5.43 13.51
C LEU A 11 -31.06 -4.10 13.07
N MET A 12 -30.68 -3.22 14.00
CA MET A 12 -29.94 -1.99 13.66
C MET A 12 -28.66 -1.76 14.45
N PHE A 13 -28.33 -2.59 15.44
CA PHE A 13 -27.09 -2.42 16.22
C PHE A 13 -25.90 -3.25 15.73
N LEU A 14 -26.06 -4.07 14.67
CA LEU A 14 -24.99 -4.91 14.14
C LEU A 14 -24.31 -4.33 12.88
N VAL A 15 -24.66 -3.10 12.47
CA VAL A 15 -24.11 -2.48 11.24
C VAL A 15 -23.00 -1.46 11.52
N LEU A 16 -22.60 -1.25 12.79
CA LEU A 16 -21.54 -0.28 13.13
C LEU A 16 -20.30 -0.89 13.80
N SER A 17 -20.14 -2.22 13.78
CA SER A 17 -18.86 -2.86 14.16
C SER A 17 -18.03 -3.32 12.97
N MET A 18 -18.60 -3.43 11.76
CA MET A 18 -17.86 -3.84 10.56
C MET A 18 -17.12 -2.68 9.87
N ALA A 19 -17.31 -1.43 10.30
CA ALA A 19 -16.56 -0.27 9.79
C ALA A 19 -15.25 0.00 10.57
N VAL A 20 -14.99 -0.74 11.64
CA VAL A 20 -13.76 -0.65 12.45
C VAL A 20 -13.18 -2.02 12.74
N LEU A 21 -13.19 -2.89 11.72
CA LEU A 21 -12.01 -3.73 11.51
C LEU A 21 -11.08 -2.88 10.65
N PRO A 22 -10.24 -1.98 11.21
CA PRO A 22 -9.12 -1.51 10.43
C PRO A 22 -8.40 -2.78 9.98
N SER A 23 -8.24 -2.96 8.68
CA SER A 23 -7.42 -4.02 8.13
C SER A 23 -6.08 -4.00 8.87
N THR A 24 -5.89 -4.90 9.83
CA THR A 24 -4.68 -4.95 10.68
C THR A 24 -3.48 -5.50 9.90
N LEU A 25 -3.44 -5.24 8.59
CA LEU A 25 -2.31 -5.49 7.69
C LEU A 25 -1.70 -4.17 7.18
N ALA A 26 -2.16 -3.00 7.64
CA ALA A 26 -1.47 -1.74 7.38
C ALA A 26 -0.25 -1.64 8.30
N THR A 27 0.94 -1.89 7.75
CA THR A 27 2.21 -1.58 8.42
C THR A 27 2.33 -0.06 8.54
N ASN A 28 2.42 0.44 9.76
CA ASN A 28 2.69 1.86 10.01
C ASN A 28 4.20 2.05 9.93
N TYR A 29 4.67 2.77 8.92
CA TYR A 29 6.07 3.16 8.81
C TYR A 29 6.30 4.47 9.54
N VAL A 30 7.40 4.56 10.28
CA VAL A 30 7.89 5.78 10.90
C VAL A 30 9.27 6.14 10.35
N VAL A 31 9.71 7.37 10.62
CA VAL A 31 11.06 7.82 10.24
C VAL A 31 12.12 6.94 10.89
N GLY A 32 13.04 6.42 10.07
CA GLY A 32 14.09 5.48 10.47
C GLY A 32 13.80 4.03 10.10
N ASP A 33 12.56 3.69 9.74
CA ASP A 33 12.23 2.35 9.24
C ASP A 33 12.82 2.10 7.85
N SER A 34 13.01 0.83 7.51
CA SER A 34 13.44 0.40 6.19
C SER A 34 12.39 -0.50 5.54
N ALA A 35 12.19 -0.32 4.24
CA ALA A 35 11.41 -1.20 3.38
C ALA A 35 12.37 -1.94 2.44
N ASP A 36 12.45 -3.26 2.61
CA ASP A 36 13.27 -4.14 1.77
C ASP A 36 12.43 -4.69 0.61
N PHE A 37 12.95 -4.55 -0.60
CA PHE A 37 12.35 -5.01 -1.83
C PHE A 37 13.25 -6.07 -2.46
N GLU A 38 12.72 -7.29 -2.57
CA GLU A 38 13.35 -8.38 -3.29
C GLU A 38 12.57 -8.65 -4.58
N PHE A 39 13.26 -8.70 -5.70
CA PHE A 39 12.66 -8.87 -7.02
C PHE A 39 13.63 -9.58 -7.98
N THR A 40 13.10 -10.18 -9.03
CA THR A 40 13.92 -10.82 -10.07
C THR A 40 13.65 -10.18 -11.41
N SER A 41 14.64 -10.21 -12.29
CA SER A 41 14.50 -9.74 -13.66
C SER A 41 13.26 -10.39 -14.33
N PRO A 42 12.44 -9.62 -15.06
CA PRO A 42 12.72 -8.25 -15.50
C PRO A 42 12.19 -7.15 -14.57
N HIS A 43 11.63 -7.49 -13.42
CA HIS A 43 11.07 -6.52 -12.49
C HIS A 43 12.14 -5.61 -11.89
N THR A 44 11.72 -4.40 -11.50
CA THR A 44 12.58 -3.34 -10.98
C THR A 44 11.86 -2.61 -9.86
N VAL A 45 12.58 -1.75 -9.12
CA VAL A 45 11.98 -0.83 -8.17
C VAL A 45 12.43 0.59 -8.48
N ALA A 46 11.48 1.40 -8.92
CA ALA A 46 11.67 2.81 -9.18
C ALA A 46 10.89 3.67 -8.19
N VAL A 47 11.58 4.61 -7.54
CA VAL A 47 10.96 5.63 -6.69
C VAL A 47 10.61 6.82 -7.57
N VAL A 48 9.35 7.23 -7.55
CA VAL A 48 8.82 8.29 -8.41
C VAL A 48 7.99 9.29 -7.59
N ASP A 49 7.69 10.45 -8.17
CA ASP A 49 6.71 11.35 -7.59
C ASP A 49 5.27 10.85 -7.82
N GLN A 50 4.31 11.48 -7.14
CA GLN A 50 2.91 11.09 -7.16
C GLN A 50 2.31 11.12 -8.58
N SER A 51 2.67 12.10 -9.41
CA SER A 51 2.11 12.23 -10.76
C SER A 51 2.59 11.11 -11.67
N ALA A 52 3.90 10.82 -11.61
CA ALA A 52 4.53 9.72 -12.32
C ALA A 52 3.98 8.35 -11.87
N TYR A 53 3.71 8.15 -10.58
CA TYR A 53 3.05 6.95 -10.07
C TYR A 53 1.66 6.74 -10.70
N LEU A 54 0.84 7.79 -10.75
CA LEU A 54 -0.53 7.71 -11.27
C LEU A 54 -0.58 7.43 -12.77
N THR A 55 0.45 7.84 -13.51
CA THR A 55 0.54 7.64 -14.97
C THR A 55 1.47 6.50 -15.36
N CYS A 56 2.04 5.77 -14.40
CA CYS A 56 3.10 4.79 -14.63
C CYS A 56 4.26 5.33 -15.49
N ASP A 57 4.65 6.59 -15.25
CA ASP A 57 5.78 7.21 -15.94
C ASP A 57 7.09 6.88 -15.22
N ALA A 58 7.88 5.99 -15.81
CA ALA A 58 9.21 5.63 -15.33
C ALA A 58 10.35 6.35 -16.08
N SER A 59 10.06 7.45 -16.80
CA SER A 59 11.06 8.14 -17.63
C SER A 59 12.07 8.96 -16.81
N HIS A 60 11.64 9.48 -15.65
CA HIS A 60 12.45 10.34 -14.78
C HIS A 60 12.33 9.92 -13.31
N PRO A 61 12.71 8.68 -12.96
CA PRO A 61 12.60 8.21 -11.60
C PRO A 61 13.65 8.91 -10.71
N ILE A 62 13.32 9.10 -9.44
CA ILE A 62 14.24 9.60 -8.42
C ILE A 62 15.33 8.54 -8.16
N VAL A 63 14.93 7.28 -8.11
CA VAL A 63 15.79 6.10 -8.00
C VAL A 63 15.20 5.02 -8.90
N ASN A 64 16.04 4.22 -9.56
CA ASN A 64 15.62 3.01 -10.26
C ASN A 64 16.64 1.90 -10.01
N ASP A 65 16.26 0.90 -9.21
CA ASP A 65 17.07 -0.26 -8.92
C ASP A 65 16.65 -1.46 -9.77
N VAL A 66 17.66 -2.13 -10.33
CA VAL A 66 17.50 -3.29 -11.21
C VAL A 66 18.34 -4.49 -10.73
N SER A 67 18.92 -4.40 -9.52
CA SER A 67 19.87 -5.37 -8.99
C SER A 67 19.19 -6.64 -8.46
N GLY A 68 17.91 -6.54 -8.10
CA GLY A 68 17.09 -7.61 -7.53
C GLY A 68 16.91 -7.53 -6.01
N SER A 69 17.64 -6.65 -5.33
CA SER A 69 17.49 -6.39 -3.89
C SER A 69 17.72 -4.91 -3.62
N PHE A 70 16.71 -4.24 -3.09
CA PHE A 70 16.74 -2.79 -2.84
C PHE A 70 16.17 -2.48 -1.46
N THR A 71 16.95 -1.79 -0.63
CA THR A 71 16.50 -1.31 0.68
C THR A 71 16.24 0.19 0.63
N PHE A 72 15.02 0.60 0.93
CA PHE A 72 14.63 2.00 1.07
C PHE A 72 14.51 2.38 2.55
N THR A 73 15.35 3.30 3.02
CA THR A 73 15.24 3.85 4.38
C THR A 73 14.42 5.13 4.38
N VAL A 74 13.41 5.17 5.24
CA VAL A 74 12.53 6.31 5.42
C VAL A 74 13.23 7.39 6.24
N THR A 75 13.36 8.59 5.67
CA THR A 75 14.07 9.72 6.31
C THR A 75 13.15 10.88 6.69
N ALA A 76 11.91 10.89 6.18
CA ALA A 76 10.92 11.91 6.46
C ALA A 76 9.50 11.32 6.44
N THR A 77 8.55 12.05 7.02
CA THR A 77 7.13 11.72 6.90
C THR A 77 6.62 12.10 5.50
N GLY A 78 5.55 11.42 5.06
CA GLY A 78 4.97 11.66 3.75
C GLY A 78 4.57 10.37 3.04
N VAL A 79 4.39 10.48 1.72
CA VAL A 79 4.02 9.36 0.86
C VAL A 79 5.16 9.12 -0.13
N TYR A 80 5.68 7.89 -0.15
CA TYR A 80 6.68 7.44 -1.10
C TYR A 80 6.02 6.52 -2.12
N SER A 81 6.24 6.78 -3.40
CA SER A 81 5.62 6.03 -4.49
C SER A 81 6.66 5.18 -5.20
N PHE A 82 6.36 3.89 -5.32
CA PHE A 82 7.22 2.89 -5.94
C PHE A 82 6.49 2.25 -7.12
N ILE A 83 7.16 2.10 -8.25
CA ILE A 83 6.66 1.39 -9.43
C ILE A 83 7.75 0.46 -9.96
N SER A 84 7.38 -0.61 -10.68
CA SER A 84 8.34 -1.25 -11.58
C SER A 84 8.42 -0.48 -12.90
N ALA A 85 9.63 -0.14 -13.32
CA ALA A 85 9.94 0.55 -14.57
C ALA A 85 9.93 -0.37 -15.80
N TRP A 86 9.79 -1.68 -15.61
CA TRP A 86 9.67 -2.61 -16.73
C TRP A 86 8.35 -2.44 -17.47
N GLU A 87 8.38 -2.63 -18.79
CA GLU A 87 7.24 -2.40 -19.66
C GLU A 87 6.03 -3.25 -19.24
N GLY A 88 4.92 -2.58 -18.94
CA GLY A 88 3.64 -3.21 -18.59
C GLY A 88 3.47 -3.54 -17.10
N ASP A 89 4.55 -3.64 -16.31
CA ASP A 89 4.48 -4.07 -14.90
C ASP A 89 3.64 -3.12 -14.04
N CYS A 90 3.93 -1.82 -14.10
CA CYS A 90 3.21 -0.81 -13.31
C CYS A 90 1.71 -0.81 -13.66
N ASN A 91 1.37 -0.84 -14.95
CA ASN A 91 -0.03 -0.89 -15.41
C ASN A 91 -0.72 -2.21 -15.03
N ALA A 92 0.02 -3.29 -14.86
CA ALA A 92 -0.47 -4.56 -14.35
C ALA A 92 -0.65 -4.58 -12.82
N GLY A 93 -0.30 -3.49 -12.12
CA GLY A 93 -0.48 -3.32 -10.68
C GLY A 93 0.79 -3.56 -9.86
N LEU A 94 1.97 -3.71 -10.48
CA LEU A 94 3.23 -3.80 -9.78
C LEU A 94 3.73 -2.39 -9.39
N SER A 95 3.00 -1.80 -8.45
CA SER A 95 3.20 -0.47 -7.91
C SER A 95 2.70 -0.42 -6.47
N MET A 96 3.34 0.36 -5.61
CA MET A 96 2.88 0.56 -4.24
C MET A 96 3.18 1.96 -3.71
N GLN A 97 2.40 2.39 -2.73
CA GLN A 97 2.65 3.61 -1.96
C GLN A 97 2.93 3.24 -0.51
N LEU A 98 3.97 3.84 0.04
CA LEU A 98 4.35 3.74 1.44
C LEU A 98 3.99 5.05 2.13
N VAL A 99 3.09 4.98 3.11
CA VAL A 99 2.69 6.14 3.91
C VAL A 99 3.45 6.11 5.23
N VAL A 100 4.12 7.21 5.54
CA VAL A 100 4.92 7.38 6.74
C VAL A 100 4.32 8.50 7.59
N ALA A 101 3.97 8.16 8.82
CA ALA A 101 3.34 9.06 9.78
C ALA A 101 4.33 9.60 10.83
#